data_AF-A0A6J4K441-F1
#
_entry.id   AF-A0A6J4K441-F1
#
_cell.length_a   1.000
_cell.length_b   1.000
_cell.length_c   1.000
_cell.angle_alpha   90.00
_cell.angle_beta   90.00
_cell.angle_gamma   90.00
#
_symmetry.space_group_name_H-M   'P 1'
#
loop_
_entity.id
_entity.type
_entity.pdbx_description
1 polymer ?
#
loop_
_entity_poly.entity_id
_entity_poly.type
_entity_poly.pdbx_seq_one_letter_code
_entity_poly.pdbx_strand_id
1 'polypeptide(L)' 'MLAVLQQQADVAGQLDWNTHYVDGTVVRAHQHAAGAVGGQAHEALGRSRGGFSTKVHVRAEGGGKPLA' A
#
# COMPACT_ATOMS: atom_id res chain seq x y z
N MET A 1 -15.12 6.33 6.11
CA MET A 1 -14.51 6.96 7.29
C MET A 1 -13.31 7.80 6.91
N LEU A 2 -12.23 7.24 6.33
CA LEU A 2 -11.06 8.01 5.89
C LEU A 2 -11.39 9.12 4.88
N ALA A 3 -12.19 8.82 3.85
CA ALA A 3 -12.58 9.82 2.85
C ALA A 3 -13.29 11.05 3.45
N VAL A 4 -14.12 10.85 4.49
CA VAL A 4 -14.81 11.94 5.18
C VAL A 4 -13.82 12.82 5.95
N LEU A 5 -12.86 12.21 6.64
CA LEU A 5 -11.80 12.94 7.35
C LEU A 5 -10.90 13.72 6.38
N GLN A 6 -10.56 13.11 5.25
CA GLN A 6 -9.76 13.76 4.21
C GLN A 6 -10.51 14.93 3.58
N GLN A 7 -11.80 14.79 3.29
CA GLN A 7 -12.64 15.89 2.79
C GLN A 7 -12.72 17.04 3.81
N GLN A 8 -12.87 16.75 5.10
CA GLN A 8 -12.89 17.78 6.14
C GLN A 8 -11.54 18.52 6.23
N ALA A 9 -10.42 17.79 6.16
CA ALA A 9 -9.08 18.38 6.16
C ALA A 9 -8.83 19.22 4.90
N ASP A 10 -9.35 18.80 3.75
CA ASP A 10 -9.27 19.54 2.49
C ASP A 10 -10.01 20.88 2.57
N VAL A 11 -11.27 20.85 3.03
CA VAL A 11 -12.07 22.06 3.25
C VAL A 11 -11.41 23.00 4.27
N ALA A 12 -10.71 22.45 5.26
CA ALA A 12 -9.95 23.23 6.25
C ALA A 12 -8.59 23.72 5.74
N GLY A 13 -8.19 23.41 4.50
CA GLY A 13 -6.91 23.81 3.91
C GLY A 13 -5.69 23.13 4.54
N GLN A 14 -5.87 21.94 5.13
CA GLN A 14 -4.83 21.23 5.88
C GLN A 14 -4.07 20.18 5.06
N LEU A 15 -4.42 19.98 3.79
CA LEU A 15 -3.77 19.05 2.87
C LEU A 15 -2.92 19.82 1.84
N ASP A 16 -1.65 19.43 1.67
CA ASP A 16 -0.83 19.91 0.56
C ASP A 16 -0.92 18.98 -0.64
N TRP A 17 -1.76 19.35 -1.60
CA TRP A 17 -1.95 18.60 -2.84
C TRP A 17 -0.83 18.74 -3.88
N ASN A 18 0.15 19.63 -3.68
CA ASN A 18 1.21 19.87 -4.64
C ASN A 18 2.36 18.87 -4.52
N THR A 19 2.63 18.42 -3.28
CA THR A 19 3.73 17.51 -2.98
C THR A 19 3.19 16.12 -2.65
N HIS A 20 3.80 15.10 -3.23
CA HIS A 20 3.45 13.72 -2.94
C HIS A 20 4.67 12.89 -2.56
N TYR A 21 4.58 12.23 -1.42
CA TYR A 21 5.49 11.16 -1.02
C TYR A 21 4.89 9.82 -1.40
N VAL A 22 5.72 8.93 -1.95
CA VAL A 22 5.35 7.55 -2.24
C VAL A 22 6.38 6.66 -1.59
N ASP A 23 5.90 5.73 -0.78
CA ASP A 23 6.74 4.70 -0.18
C ASP A 23 6.05 3.34 -0.29
N GLY A 24 6.82 2.28 -0.07
CA GLY A 24 6.25 0.95 -0.01
C GLY A 24 7.11 -0.05 0.74
N THR A 25 6.43 -0.92 1.49
CA THR A 25 7.07 -1.97 2.27
C THR A 25 6.81 -3.31 1.60
N VAL A 26 7.88 -4.10 1.44
CA VAL A 26 7.77 -5.50 1.00
C VAL A 26 7.60 -6.38 2.23
N VAL A 27 6.53 -7.17 2.25
CA VAL A 27 6.24 -8.16 3.29
C VAL A 27 6.48 -9.55 2.72
N ARG A 28 7.37 -10.31 3.36
CA ARG A 28 7.67 -11.68 2.95
C ARG A 28 6.49 -12.59 3.29
N ALA A 29 6.08 -13.41 2.33
CA ALA A 29 5.06 -14.42 2.57
C ALA A 29 5.66 -15.58 3.40
N HIS A 30 4.80 -16.27 4.14
CA HIS A 30 5.19 -17.48 4.86
C HIS A 30 5.77 -18.52 3.88
N GLN A 31 6.73 -19.35 4.30
CA GLN A 31 7.45 -20.26 3.40
C GLN A 31 6.54 -21.27 2.67
N HIS A 32 5.39 -21.62 3.28
CA HIS A 32 4.39 -22.53 2.68
C HIS A 32 3.35 -21.81 1.81
N ALA A 33 3.42 -20.48 1.69
CA ALA A 33 2.47 -19.70 0.88
C ALA A 33 2.72 -19.83 -0.64
N ALA A 34 3.77 -20.56 -1.05
CA ALA A 34 4.07 -20.91 -2.44
C ALA A 34 2.97 -21.71 -3.15
N GLY A 35 1.97 -22.19 -2.39
CA GLY A 35 0.73 -22.75 -2.91
C GLY A 35 0.73 -24.26 -2.92
N ALA A 36 -0.48 -24.82 -2.88
CA ALA A 36 -0.75 -26.22 -3.11
C ALA A 36 -0.77 -26.54 -4.62
N VAL A 37 -1.06 -27.79 -4.97
CA VAL A 37 -1.27 -28.22 -6.36
C VAL A 37 -2.33 -27.33 -7.02
N GLY A 38 -1.99 -26.68 -8.14
CA GLY A 38 -2.80 -25.65 -8.79
C GLY A 38 -2.07 -24.31 -8.99
N GLY A 39 -0.97 -24.09 -8.25
CA GLY A 39 -0.08 -22.95 -8.44
C GLY A 39 -0.64 -21.63 -7.89
N GLN A 40 -0.04 -20.51 -8.32
CA GLN A 40 -0.27 -19.17 -7.77
C GLN A 40 -1.25 -18.33 -8.60
N ALA A 41 -1.88 -18.90 -9.64
CA ALA A 41 -2.71 -18.14 -10.58
C ALA A 41 -3.94 -17.48 -9.93
N HIS A 42 -4.41 -18.04 -8.81
CA HIS A 42 -5.54 -17.52 -8.03
C HIS A 42 -5.09 -16.87 -6.71
N GLU A 43 -3.79 -16.74 -6.47
CA GLU A 43 -3.21 -16.16 -5.26
C GLU A 43 -2.71 -14.74 -5.53
N ALA A 44 -2.69 -13.89 -4.49
CA ALA A 44 -2.30 -12.48 -4.61
C ALA A 44 -0.81 -12.21 -4.31
N LEU A 45 0.04 -13.25 -4.31
CA LEU A 45 1.46 -13.11 -3.99
C LEU A 45 2.29 -12.79 -5.23
N GLY A 46 3.15 -11.78 -5.10
CA GLY A 46 4.22 -11.49 -6.05
C GLY A 46 5.49 -12.29 -5.75
N ARG A 47 6.47 -12.19 -6.66
CA ARG A 47 7.82 -12.73 -6.47
C ARG A 47 8.84 -11.61 -6.32
N SER A 48 9.79 -11.79 -5.41
CA SER A 48 10.97 -10.94 -5.23
C SER A 48 12.23 -11.81 -5.06
N ARG A 49 13.40 -11.20 -4.85
CA ARG A 49 14.65 -11.95 -4.59
C ARG A 49 14.57 -12.84 -3.34
N GLY A 50 13.71 -12.51 -2.37
CA GLY A 50 13.50 -13.28 -1.15
C GLY A 50 12.47 -14.41 -1.26
N GLY A 51 11.92 -14.66 -2.46
CA GLY A 51 10.81 -15.59 -2.67
C GLY A 51 9.46 -14.87 -2.78
N PHE A 52 8.39 -15.51 -2.32
CA PHE A 52 7.04 -14.95 -2.38
C PHE A 52 6.86 -13.80 -1.39
N SER A 53 6.14 -12.77 -1.82
CA SER A 53 5.94 -11.54 -1.06
C SER A 53 4.73 -10.75 -1.55
N THR A 54 4.23 -9.87 -0.70
CA THR A 54 3.30 -8.79 -1.07
C THR A 54 4.00 -7.46 -0.90
N LYS A 55 3.59 -6.43 -1.66
CA LYS A 55 4.04 -5.06 -1.43
C LYS A 55 2.85 -4.19 -1.06
N VAL A 56 3.00 -3.47 0.06
CA VAL A 56 2.04 -2.45 0.48
C VAL A 56 2.61 -1.11 0.06
N HIS A 57 1.83 -0.32 -0.66
CA HIS A 57 2.18 1.04 -1.06
C HIS A 57 1.40 2.04 -0.22
N VAL A 58 2.05 3.16 0.11
CA VAL A 58 1.39 4.31 0.73
C VAL A 58 1.75 5.57 -0.06
N ARG A 59 0.75 6.42 -0.27
CA ARG A 59 0.93 7.78 -0.77
C ARG A 59 0.57 8.74 0.35
N ALA A 60 1.34 9.82 0.48
CA ALA A 60 1.04 10.89 1.41
C ALA A 60 1.12 12.26 0.72
N GLU A 61 0.39 13.24 1.25
CA GLU A 61 0.50 14.65 0.88
C GLU A 61 1.75 15.30 1.50
N GLY A 62 2.05 16.54 1.14
CA GLY A 62 3.30 17.23 1.53
C GLY A 62 3.53 17.36 3.04
N GLY A 63 2.47 17.37 3.85
CA GLY A 63 2.53 17.30 5.32
C GLY A 63 2.60 15.89 5.90
N GLY A 64 2.71 14.84 5.07
CA GLY A 64 2.87 13.44 5.50
C GLY A 64 1.58 12.68 5.83
N LYS A 65 0.40 13.29 5.65
CA LYS A 65 -0.88 12.61 5.89
C LYS A 65 -1.18 11.62 4.76
N PRO A 66 -1.64 10.39 5.05
CA PRO A 66 -1.91 9.39 4.03
C PRO A 66 -3.08 9.80 3.13
N LEU A 67 -2.97 9.48 1.85
CA LEU A 67 -3.98 9.68 0.82
C LEU A 67 -4.49 8.31 0.33
N ALA A 68 -5.81 8.22 0.10
CA ALA A 68 -6.46 7.06 -0.51
C ALA A 68 -6.73 7.31 -2.01
#